data_AF-K0RFZ7-F1
#
_entry.id   AF-K0RFZ7-F1
#
_cell.length_a   1.000
_cell.length_b   1.000
_cell.length_c   1.000
_cell.angle_alpha   90.00
_cell.angle_beta   90.00
_cell.angle_gamma   90.00
#
_symmetry.space_group_name_H-M   'P 1'
#
loop_
_entity.id
_entity.type
_entity.pdbx_description
1 polymer ?
#
loop_
_entity_poly.entity_id
_entity_poly.type
_entity_poly.pdbx_seq_one_letter_code
_entity_poly.pdbx_strand_id
1 'polypeptide(L)'
;MPQSLESKALSRIAFGSCHSRNAFDNGNDAAIGSPPISIWDVIRREVNPQAFLWTGDAVYPPRKVKGDAPLHVLIDEYRNMLFNSSIGYSSFRKGIVVSGTWDDHDYGGNDRGKELPSREKRR
;
A
#
# COMPACT_ATOMS: atom_id res chain seq x y z
N MET A 1 -5.84 29.30 30.66
CA MET A 1 -5.07 28.04 30.68
C MET A 1 -5.16 27.44 29.29
N PRO A 2 -4.06 27.31 28.52
CA PRO A 2 -4.12 26.59 27.25
C PRO A 2 -4.34 25.11 27.56
N GLN A 3 -5.36 24.50 26.96
CA GLN A 3 -5.59 23.06 27.02
C GLN A 3 -4.33 22.35 26.52
N SER A 4 -3.75 21.48 27.35
CA SER A 4 -2.75 20.53 26.89
C SER A 4 -3.40 19.67 25.80
N LEU A 5 -2.75 19.58 24.64
CA LEU A 5 -3.12 18.62 23.61
C LEU A 5 -2.91 17.21 24.17
N GLU A 6 -3.96 16.62 24.77
CA GLU A 6 -3.93 15.22 25.17
C GLU A 6 -3.72 14.37 23.91
N SER A 7 -2.64 13.58 23.89
CA SER A 7 -2.43 12.59 22.86
C SER A 7 -3.52 11.53 22.98
N LYS A 8 -4.49 11.55 22.08
CA LYS A 8 -5.54 10.55 22.01
C LYS A 8 -4.95 9.18 21.69
N ALA A 9 -5.10 8.22 22.60
CA ALA A 9 -4.71 6.84 22.35
C ALA A 9 -5.43 6.26 21.11
N LEU A 10 -4.70 5.51 20.30
CA LEU A 10 -5.27 4.78 19.17
C LEU A 10 -6.03 3.56 19.71
N SER A 11 -7.28 3.38 19.28
CA SER A 11 -8.12 2.24 19.65
C SER A 11 -8.58 1.40 18.44
N ARG A 12 -8.42 1.90 17.22
CA ARG A 12 -8.66 1.14 15.99
C ARG A 12 -7.52 1.31 15.01
N ILE A 13 -6.80 0.22 14.79
CA ILE A 13 -5.67 0.12 13.87
C ILE A 13 -6.00 -0.97 12.86
N ALA A 14 -5.90 -0.63 11.58
CA ALA A 14 -5.89 -1.60 10.50
C ALA A 14 -4.43 -1.86 10.09
N PHE A 15 -4.13 -3.04 9.56
CA PHE A 15 -2.82 -3.36 9.03
C PHE A 15 -2.96 -4.28 7.82
N GLY A 16 -1.95 -4.30 6.96
CA GLY A 16 -1.96 -5.15 5.78
C GLY A 16 -0.61 -5.19 5.06
N SER A 17 -0.50 -6.12 4.13
CA SER A 17 0.65 -6.33 3.25
C SER A 17 0.16 -6.85 1.90
N CYS A 18 1.11 -7.09 1.00
CA CYS A 18 0.90 -7.82 -0.25
C CYS A 18 -0.25 -7.26 -1.08
N HIS A 19 -0.23 -5.95 -1.30
CA HIS A 19 -1.27 -5.28 -2.06
C HIS A 19 -1.22 -5.67 -3.55
N SER A 20 -2.08 -6.61 -3.91
CA SER A 20 -2.25 -7.10 -5.26
C SER A 20 -3.08 -6.13 -6.09
N ARG A 21 -2.47 -5.50 -7.11
CA ARG A 21 -3.20 -4.79 -8.17
C ARG A 21 -4.05 -5.74 -9.01
N ASN A 22 -3.68 -7.01 -9.00
CA ASN A 22 -4.21 -8.07 -9.86
C ASN A 22 -5.62 -8.53 -9.49
N ALA A 23 -6.14 -8.15 -8.32
CA ALA A 23 -7.56 -8.32 -7.99
C ALA A 23 -8.48 -7.48 -8.90
N PHE A 24 -7.95 -6.40 -9.49
CA PHE A 24 -8.64 -5.60 -10.50
C PHE A 24 -8.30 -6.01 -11.94
N ASP A 25 -7.08 -6.52 -12.19
CA ASP A 25 -6.60 -6.85 -13.55
C ASP A 25 -6.86 -8.32 -13.99
N ASN A 26 -7.15 -9.23 -13.06
CA ASN A 26 -7.57 -10.59 -13.39
C ASN A 26 -8.94 -10.78 -12.75
N GLY A 27 -9.97 -11.01 -13.56
CA GLY A 27 -11.37 -11.18 -13.12
C GLY A 27 -11.62 -12.45 -12.28
N ASN A 28 -10.72 -12.77 -11.36
CA ASN A 28 -10.76 -13.92 -10.47
C ASN A 28 -11.22 -13.51 -9.06
N ASP A 29 -11.17 -12.21 -8.74
CA ASP A 29 -11.49 -11.65 -7.42
C ASP A 29 -12.70 -10.71 -7.51
N ALA A 30 -13.01 -10.23 -8.73
CA ALA A 30 -14.29 -9.62 -9.03
C ALA A 30 -15.34 -10.74 -9.06
N ALA A 31 -16.02 -10.95 -7.94
CA ALA A 31 -17.28 -11.68 -7.91
C ALA A 31 -18.13 -11.20 -9.11
N ILE A 32 -18.39 -12.12 -10.05
CA ILE A 32 -19.16 -11.88 -11.27
C ILE A 32 -20.42 -11.09 -10.91
N GLY A 33 -20.50 -9.82 -11.35
CA GLY A 33 -21.68 -8.97 -11.22
C GLY A 33 -21.66 -7.88 -10.13
N SER A 34 -20.59 -7.73 -9.35
CA SER A 34 -20.45 -6.57 -8.44
C SER A 34 -19.45 -5.54 -8.99
N PRO A 35 -19.72 -4.23 -8.96
CA PRO A 35 -18.69 -3.23 -9.23
C PRO A 35 -17.55 -3.47 -8.21
N PRO A 36 -16.28 -3.54 -8.64
CA PRO A 36 -15.21 -3.91 -7.73
C PRO A 36 -15.09 -2.84 -6.64
N ILE A 37 -15.52 -3.17 -5.43
CA ILE A 37 -15.32 -2.33 -4.25
C ILE A 37 -13.86 -2.51 -3.87
N SER A 38 -13.11 -1.41 -3.80
CA SER A 38 -11.72 -1.47 -3.37
C SER A 38 -11.62 -1.95 -1.92
N ILE A 39 -10.62 -2.78 -1.61
CA ILE A 39 -10.34 -3.20 -0.24
C ILE A 39 -10.18 -1.98 0.69
N TRP A 40 -9.65 -0.87 0.16
CA TRP A 40 -9.52 0.39 0.86
C TRP A 40 -10.86 0.99 1.29
N ASP A 41 -11.90 0.88 0.45
CA ASP A 41 -13.25 1.33 0.78
C ASP A 41 -13.90 0.42 1.83
N VAL A 42 -13.67 -0.89 1.73
CA VAL A 42 -14.14 -1.86 2.74
C VAL A 42 -13.51 -1.55 4.10
N ILE A 43 -12.19 -1.40 4.17
CA ILE A 43 -11.51 -1.04 5.43
C ILE A 43 -12.06 0.29 5.97
N ARG A 44 -12.26 1.29 5.10
CA ARG A 44 -12.79 2.59 5.51
C ARG A 44 -14.19 2.50 6.11
N ARG A 45 -15.07 1.69 5.49
CA ARG A 45 -16.48 1.55 5.87
C ARG A 45 -16.67 0.65 7.07
N GLU A 46 -16.05 -0.53 7.06
CA GLU A 46 -16.28 -1.58 8.07
C GLU A 46 -15.42 -1.39 9.32
N VAL A 47 -14.20 -0.83 9.18
CA VAL A 47 -13.25 -0.67 10.31
C VAL A 47 -13.14 0.78 10.78
N ASN A 48 -13.19 1.75 9.87
CA ASN A 48 -12.97 3.17 10.16
C ASN A 48 -11.74 3.40 11.07
N PRO A 49 -10.53 3.01 10.61
CA PRO A 49 -9.33 3.01 11.43
C PRO A 49 -8.83 4.43 11.72
N GLN A 50 -8.14 4.59 12.84
CA GLN A 50 -7.38 5.81 13.16
C GLN A 50 -5.96 5.75 12.60
N ALA A 51 -5.42 4.54 12.42
CA ALA A 51 -4.14 4.29 11.81
C ALA A 51 -4.16 3.06 10.90
N PHE A 52 -3.33 3.08 9.85
CA PHE A 52 -3.02 1.93 9.02
C PHE A 52 -1.53 1.60 9.09
N LEU A 53 -1.20 0.34 9.32
CA LEU A 53 0.18 -0.16 9.35
C LEU A 53 0.45 -1.05 8.12
N TRP A 54 1.34 -0.59 7.26
CA TRP A 54 1.95 -1.46 6.26
C TRP A 54 2.89 -2.44 6.92
N THR A 55 2.78 -3.71 6.54
CA THR A 55 3.62 -4.79 7.04
C THR A 55 4.55 -5.36 5.96
N GLY A 56 4.64 -4.68 4.81
CA GLY A 56 5.45 -5.08 3.65
C GLY A 56 4.63 -5.13 2.37
N ASP A 57 5.32 -5.18 1.24
CA ASP A 57 4.76 -5.36 -0.10
C ASP A 57 3.59 -4.41 -0.42
N ALA A 58 3.82 -3.11 -0.25
CA ALA A 58 2.85 -2.09 -0.61
C ALA A 58 2.69 -1.98 -2.14
N VAL A 59 3.76 -2.28 -2.88
CA VAL A 59 3.78 -2.28 -4.35
C VAL A 59 4.52 -3.49 -4.92
N TYR A 60 4.16 -3.84 -6.14
CA TYR A 60 4.80 -4.90 -6.92
C TYR A 60 5.20 -4.36 -8.29
N PRO A 61 6.39 -4.71 -8.81
CA PRO A 61 6.73 -4.44 -10.21
C PRO A 61 5.71 -5.09 -11.17
N PRO A 62 5.45 -4.49 -12.34
CA PRO A 62 4.58 -5.09 -13.35
C PRO A 62 5.07 -6.48 -13.79
N ARG A 63 4.15 -7.42 -14.06
CA ARG A 63 4.45 -8.82 -14.46
C ARG A 63 5.42 -8.98 -15.65
N LYS A 64 5.50 -7.96 -16.52
CA LYS A 64 6.41 -7.91 -17.68
C LYS A 64 7.86 -7.64 -17.29
N VAL A 65 8.10 -7.05 -16.11
CA VAL A 65 9.42 -6.91 -15.52
C VAL A 65 9.80 -8.25 -14.92
N LYS A 66 10.92 -8.81 -15.35
CA LYS A 66 11.46 -10.09 -14.88
C LYS A 66 12.73 -9.83 -14.08
N GLY A 67 12.92 -10.56 -12.99
CA GLY A 67 14.04 -10.34 -12.08
C GLY A 67 13.92 -9.00 -11.35
N ASP A 68 15.06 -8.37 -11.10
CA ASP A 68 15.14 -7.18 -10.25
C ASP A 68 14.60 -5.94 -10.99
N ALA A 69 13.64 -5.28 -10.38
CA ALA A 69 13.01 -4.10 -10.94
C ALA A 69 14.00 -2.92 -11.00
N PRO A 70 14.07 -2.23 -12.15
CA PRO A 70 14.72 -0.94 -12.23
C PRO A 70 14.10 0.05 -11.24
N LEU A 71 14.92 0.90 -10.61
CA LEU A 71 14.45 1.86 -9.61
C LEU A 71 13.30 2.76 -10.12
N HIS A 72 13.35 3.21 -11.37
CA HIS A 72 12.30 4.06 -11.93
C HIS A 72 10.94 3.35 -11.98
N VAL A 73 10.91 2.03 -12.22
CA VAL A 73 9.67 1.24 -12.22
C VAL A 73 9.05 1.23 -10.83
N LEU A 74 9.85 1.02 -9.78
CA LEU A 74 9.35 1.07 -8.40
C LEU A 74 8.82 2.44 -8.02
N ILE A 75 9.54 3.50 -8.40
CA ILE A 75 9.09 4.88 -8.19
C ILE A 75 7.72 5.09 -8.83
N ASP A 76 7.52 4.62 -10.07
CA ASP A 76 6.24 4.74 -10.76
C ASP A 76 5.13 3.94 -10.06
N GLU A 77 5.43 2.75 -9.53
CA GLU A 77 4.46 1.97 -8.77
C GLU A 77 4.03 2.65 -7.46
N TYR A 78 4.97 3.24 -6.71
CA TYR A 78 4.63 4.05 -5.54
C TYR A 78 3.82 5.30 -5.90
N ARG A 79 4.18 5.99 -6.99
CA ARG A 79 3.39 7.13 -7.49
C ARG A 79 1.98 6.68 -7.82
N ASN A 80 1.82 5.55 -8.50
CA ASN A 80 0.50 5.04 -8.80
C ASN A 80 -0.27 4.71 -7.50
N MET A 81 0.36 4.04 -6.53
CA MET A 81 -0.26 3.76 -5.24
C MET A 81 -0.76 5.03 -4.54
N LEU A 82 0.06 6.09 -4.55
CA LEU A 82 -0.22 7.36 -3.87
C LEU A 82 -1.27 8.23 -4.57
N PHE A 83 -1.36 8.17 -5.90
CA PHE A 83 -2.10 9.16 -6.70
C PHE A 83 -3.17 8.58 -7.62
N ASN A 84 -3.10 7.32 -8.01
CA ASN A 84 -4.13 6.73 -8.87
C ASN A 84 -5.41 6.49 -8.05
N SER A 85 -6.45 7.25 -8.37
CA SER A 85 -7.75 7.17 -7.70
C SER A 85 -8.45 5.83 -7.91
N SER A 86 -8.16 5.10 -8.99
CA SER A 86 -8.78 3.80 -9.26
C SER A 86 -8.35 2.70 -8.27
N ILE A 87 -7.21 2.89 -7.58
CA ILE A 87 -6.75 1.98 -6.53
C ILE A 87 -7.56 2.21 -5.27
N GLY A 88 -7.87 3.46 -4.92
CA GLY A 88 -8.60 3.85 -3.70
C GLY A 88 -7.70 4.22 -2.50
N TYR A 89 -6.43 3.81 -2.50
CA TYR A 89 -5.50 4.10 -1.39
C TYR A 89 -5.30 5.60 -1.15
N SER A 90 -5.23 6.40 -2.21
CA SER A 90 -5.06 7.86 -2.14
C SER A 90 -6.18 8.56 -1.37
N SER A 91 -7.42 8.04 -1.44
CA SER A 91 -8.57 8.51 -0.68
C SER A 91 -8.57 7.94 0.73
N PHE A 92 -8.29 6.63 0.89
CA PHE A 92 -8.26 5.94 2.17
C PHE A 92 -7.29 6.56 3.18
N ARG A 93 -6.08 6.92 2.74
CA ARG A 93 -5.05 7.46 3.64
C ARG A 93 -5.36 8.87 4.17
N LYS A 94 -6.41 9.54 3.68
CA LYS A 94 -6.75 10.90 4.12
C LYS A 94 -7.36 10.87 5.52
N GLY A 95 -6.75 11.61 6.44
CA GLY A 95 -7.26 11.78 7.80
C GLY A 95 -6.98 10.61 8.75
N ILE A 96 -6.12 9.66 8.36
CA ILE A 96 -5.61 8.60 9.23
C ILE A 96 -4.08 8.66 9.29
N VAL A 97 -3.51 8.13 10.37
CA VAL A 97 -2.05 7.93 10.46
C VAL A 97 -1.69 6.74 9.57
N VAL A 98 -0.69 6.88 8.71
CA VAL A 98 -0.12 5.76 7.97
C VAL A 98 1.32 5.59 8.39
N SER A 99 1.68 4.38 8.79
CA SER A 99 3.06 3.98 9.11
C SER A 99 3.28 2.56 8.61
N GLY A 100 4.48 2.02 8.81
CA GLY A 100 4.76 0.63 8.48
C GLY A 100 6.21 0.36 8.17
N THR A 101 6.43 -0.84 7.62
CA THR A 101 7.72 -1.32 7.12
C THR A 101 7.61 -1.78 5.68
N TRP A 102 8.77 -2.09 5.10
CA TRP A 102 9.01 -2.57 3.75
C TRP A 102 9.25 -4.08 3.76
N ASP A 103 9.04 -4.72 2.62
CA ASP A 103 9.49 -6.09 2.32
C ASP A 103 10.19 -6.16 0.94
N ASP A 104 10.54 -7.34 0.45
CA ASP A 104 11.40 -7.55 -0.73
C ASP A 104 10.84 -6.95 -2.05
N HIS A 105 9.52 -6.98 -2.27
CA HIS A 105 8.93 -6.43 -3.50
C HIS A 105 8.91 -4.91 -3.51
N ASP A 106 8.88 -4.29 -2.32
CA ASP A 106 9.08 -2.86 -2.16
C ASP A 106 10.52 -2.46 -2.58
N TYR A 107 11.49 -3.34 -2.37
CA TYR A 107 12.88 -3.17 -2.82
C TYR A 107 13.09 -3.52 -4.31
N GLY A 108 12.24 -4.37 -4.88
CA GLY A 108 12.16 -4.58 -6.33
C GLY A 108 12.34 -5.99 -6.82
N GLY A 109 12.34 -7.01 -5.97
CA GLY A 109 12.39 -8.38 -6.46
C GLY A 109 12.35 -9.40 -5.35
N ASN A 110 12.10 -10.65 -5.72
CA ASN A 110 12.02 -11.76 -4.79
C ASN A 110 13.32 -11.94 -4.01
N ASP A 111 13.20 -12.05 -2.69
CA ASP A 111 14.31 -12.25 -1.76
C ASP A 111 15.41 -11.18 -1.90
N ARG A 112 15.02 -9.96 -2.30
CA ARG A 112 15.93 -8.84 -2.50
C ARG A 112 15.91 -7.84 -1.34
N GLY A 113 16.98 -7.05 -1.27
CA GLY A 113 17.11 -5.96 -0.33
C GLY A 113 18.42 -5.20 -0.49
N LYS A 114 19.37 -5.43 0.42
CA LYS A 114 20.58 -4.59 0.57
C LYS A 114 21.58 -4.72 -0.57
N GLU A 115 21.51 -5.81 -1.33
CA GLU A 115 22.37 -6.14 -2.46
C GLU A 115 21.96 -5.40 -3.74
N LEU A 116 20.74 -4.85 -3.81
CA LEU A 116 20.32 -4.07 -4.97
C LEU A 116 21.02 -2.71 -5.05
N PRO A 117 21.41 -2.26 -6.27
CA PRO A 117 21.94 -0.93 -6.47
C PRO A 117 20.97 0.16 -6.00
N SER A 118 21.51 1.29 -5.54
CA SER A 118 20.71 2.43 -5.04
C SER A 118 19.78 2.10 -3.86
N ARG A 119 20.21 1.20 -2.96
CA ARG A 119 19.48 0.76 -1.75
C ARG A 119 18.72 1.89 -1.03
N GLU A 120 19.37 3.02 -0.79
CA GLU A 120 18.74 4.13 -0.04
C GLU A 120 17.59 4.81 -0.78
N LYS A 121 17.56 4.72 -2.11
CA LYS A 121 16.51 5.29 -2.95
C LYS A 121 15.35 4.32 -3.19
N ARG A 122 15.50 3.05 -2.77
CA ARG A 122 14.49 1.99 -2.86
C ARG A 122 13.64 1.88 -1.57
N ARG A 123 13.93 2.71 -0.56
CA ARG A 123 13.24 2.80 0.74
C ARG A 123 12.63 4.19 0.93
#